data_AF-A0A9N9E0B1-F1
#
_entry.id   AF-A0A9N9E0B1-F1
#
_cell.length_a   1.000
_cell.length_b   1.000
_cell.length_c   1.000
_cell.angle_alpha   90.00
_cell.angle_beta   90.00
_cell.angle_gamma   90.00
#
_symmetry.space_group_name_H-M   'P 1'
#
loop_
_entity.id
_entity.type
_entity.pdbx_description
1 polymer ?
#
loop_
_entity_poly.entity_id
_entity_poly.type
_entity_poly.pdbx_seq_one_letter_code
_entity_poly.pdbx_strand_id
1 'polypeptide(L)'
;MAQKQRQTPLYDQLEHVEFVRSRMSSINEAQQEFINYKGDIKEPSNWVDYLNRFNIFLSKHVGFSSTFIELNLRRIVVYPKEIPPPEQDEKISFLLRTKRIPEIEEEEERIKHNVSIDEDLYQDEKDAIVDMNDETKWDKLLNEWMLRYNEHAKVALAASEFSENVIGDINIKLRLEDDETDSNLTTEETGSQSDLTLEKVLAFMSSGIQDSK
;
A
#
# COMPACT_ATOMS: atom_id res chain seq x y z
N MET A 1 40.90 -20.32 3.69
CA MET A 1 39.47 -20.59 3.95
C MET A 1 38.69 -20.10 2.76
N ALA A 2 38.14 -21.02 1.96
CA ALA A 2 37.44 -20.67 0.73
C ALA A 2 36.03 -20.15 1.06
N GLN A 3 35.76 -18.87 0.72
CA GLN A 3 34.41 -18.34 0.71
C GLN A 3 33.63 -19.04 -0.42
N LYS A 4 32.72 -19.93 -0.01
CA LYS A 4 31.78 -20.59 -0.90
C LYS A 4 30.79 -19.53 -1.39
N GLN A 5 31.05 -18.93 -2.55
CA GLN A 5 30.05 -18.14 -3.27
C GLN A 5 28.81 -19.01 -3.44
N ARG A 6 27.74 -18.71 -2.70
CA ARG A 6 26.41 -19.27 -2.95
C ARG A 6 25.96 -18.70 -4.29
N GLN A 7 26.25 -19.40 -5.37
CA GLN A 7 25.61 -19.16 -6.66
C GLN A 7 24.13 -19.50 -6.48
N THR A 8 23.28 -18.48 -6.32
CA THR A 8 21.84 -18.65 -6.56
C THR A 8 21.69 -19.14 -8.00
N PRO A 9 20.93 -20.21 -8.28
CA PRO A 9 20.82 -20.73 -9.63
C PRO A 9 20.29 -19.63 -10.56
N LEU A 10 20.92 -19.47 -11.72
CA LEU A 10 20.62 -18.43 -12.72
C LEU A 10 19.14 -18.44 -13.15
N TYR A 11 18.51 -19.61 -13.07
CA TYR A 11 17.10 -19.85 -13.36
C TYR A 11 16.16 -19.13 -12.37
N ASP A 12 16.50 -19.11 -11.08
CA ASP A 12 15.75 -18.44 -10.01
C ASP A 12 15.78 -16.92 -10.20
N GLN A 13 16.93 -16.38 -10.64
CA GLN A 13 17.07 -14.95 -10.94
C GLN A 13 16.24 -14.52 -12.16
N LEU A 14 16.14 -15.37 -13.19
CA LEU A 14 15.35 -15.08 -14.37
C LEU A 14 13.85 -15.05 -14.05
N GLU A 15 13.36 -16.04 -13.29
CA GLU A 15 11.96 -16.09 -12.83
C GLU A 15 11.61 -14.85 -11.99
N HIS A 16 12.50 -14.41 -11.10
CA HIS A 16 12.30 -13.17 -10.33
C HIS A 16 12.24 -11.91 -11.21
N VAL A 17 13.10 -11.81 -12.23
CA VAL A 17 13.07 -10.68 -13.17
C VAL A 17 11.80 -10.70 -14.02
N GLU A 18 11.34 -11.87 -14.46
CA GLU A 18 10.08 -12.03 -15.18
C GLU A 18 8.87 -11.67 -14.32
N PHE A 19 8.89 -12.04 -13.04
CA PHE A 19 7.86 -11.66 -12.09
C PHE A 19 7.80 -10.13 -11.89
N VAL A 20 8.96 -9.49 -11.69
CA VAL A 20 9.06 -8.02 -11.61
C VAL A 20 8.55 -7.37 -12.89
N ARG A 21 8.92 -7.89 -14.06
CA ARG A 21 8.46 -7.40 -15.35
C ARG A 21 6.94 -7.47 -15.48
N SER A 22 6.33 -8.60 -15.11
CA SER A 22 4.87 -8.78 -15.11
C SER A 22 4.18 -7.74 -14.21
N ARG A 23 4.71 -7.51 -13.01
CA ARG A 23 4.19 -6.50 -12.08
C ARG A 23 4.36 -5.08 -12.62
N MET A 24 5.49 -4.78 -13.25
CA MET A 24 5.74 -3.47 -13.89
C MET A 24 4.76 -3.21 -15.02
N SER A 25 4.49 -4.21 -15.87
CA SER A 25 3.48 -4.10 -16.93
C SER A 25 2.09 -3.83 -16.36
N SER A 26 1.68 -4.54 -15.30
CA SER A 26 0.36 -4.35 -14.69
C SER A 26 0.15 -2.96 -14.06
N ILE A 27 1.23 -2.36 -13.52
CA ILE A 27 1.20 -0.97 -13.04
C ILE A 27 1.11 0.00 -14.19
N ASN A 28 1.92 -0.20 -15.23
CA ASN A 28 1.92 0.69 -16.39
C ASN A 28 0.52 0.71 -17.04
N GLU A 29 -0.14 -0.45 -17.16
CA GLU A 29 -1.53 -0.52 -17.62
C GLU A 29 -2.48 0.30 -16.74
N ALA A 30 -2.40 0.17 -15.41
CA ALA A 30 -3.25 0.95 -14.48
C ALA A 30 -2.93 2.45 -14.51
N GLN A 31 -1.67 2.81 -14.68
CA GLN A 31 -1.24 4.20 -14.80
C GLN A 31 -1.75 4.82 -16.10
N GLN A 32 -1.63 4.12 -17.23
CA GLN A 32 -2.16 4.57 -18.52
C GLN A 32 -3.68 4.71 -18.45
N GLU A 33 -4.38 3.76 -17.83
CA GLU A 33 -5.82 3.87 -17.61
C GLU A 33 -6.20 5.12 -16.79
N PHE A 34 -5.43 5.42 -15.74
CA PHE A 34 -5.65 6.61 -14.92
C PHE A 34 -5.33 7.92 -15.67
N ILE A 35 -4.23 7.97 -16.44
CA ILE A 35 -3.85 9.14 -17.24
C ILE A 35 -4.87 9.41 -18.34
N ASN A 36 -5.32 8.36 -19.05
CA ASN A 36 -6.32 8.47 -20.10
C ASN A 36 -7.66 8.96 -19.52
N TYR A 37 -8.05 8.44 -18.35
CA TYR A 37 -9.22 8.95 -17.63
C TYR A 37 -9.10 10.45 -17.34
N LYS A 38 -7.91 10.94 -17.00
CA LYS A 38 -7.64 12.38 -16.78
C LYS A 38 -7.66 13.21 -18.07
N GLY A 39 -7.20 12.63 -19.18
CA GLY A 39 -7.16 13.30 -20.49
C GLY A 39 -8.54 13.54 -21.11
N ASP A 40 -9.52 12.70 -20.80
CA ASP A 40 -10.88 12.76 -21.35
C ASP A 40 -11.87 13.61 -20.51
N ILE A 41 -11.42 14.22 -19.41
CA ILE A 41 -12.27 15.00 -18.49
C ILE A 41 -12.62 16.36 -19.11
N LYS A 42 -13.75 16.43 -19.83
CA LYS A 42 -14.34 17.70 -20.30
C LYS A 42 -15.38 18.31 -19.36
N GLU A 43 -15.79 17.60 -18.31
CA GLU A 43 -16.83 17.99 -17.35
C GLU A 43 -16.48 17.48 -15.94
N PRO A 44 -17.04 18.02 -14.84
CA PRO A 44 -16.56 17.75 -13.49
C PRO A 44 -16.55 16.24 -13.22
N SER A 45 -15.34 15.69 -13.08
CA SER A 45 -15.12 14.26 -12.89
C SER A 45 -15.87 13.78 -11.65
N ASN A 46 -16.56 12.65 -11.78
CA ASN A 46 -17.08 11.93 -10.63
C ASN A 46 -15.90 11.56 -9.71
N TRP A 47 -15.84 12.22 -8.55
CA TRP A 47 -14.77 12.04 -7.57
C TRP A 47 -14.61 10.58 -7.13
N VAL A 48 -15.71 9.82 -7.09
CA VAL A 48 -15.71 8.39 -6.74
C VAL A 48 -14.93 7.57 -7.78
N ASP A 49 -15.15 7.85 -9.08
CA ASP A 49 -14.47 7.14 -10.16
C ASP A 49 -12.97 7.47 -10.20
N TYR A 50 -12.63 8.73 -9.93
CA TYR A 50 -11.25 9.16 -9.77
C TYR A 50 -10.56 8.42 -8.60
N LEU A 51 -11.18 8.40 -7.42
CA LEU A 51 -10.64 7.72 -6.24
C LEU A 51 -10.50 6.22 -6.45
N ASN A 52 -11.48 5.57 -7.09
CA ASN A 52 -11.40 4.13 -7.36
C ASN A 52 -10.22 3.80 -8.27
N ARG A 53 -10.02 4.56 -9.35
CA ARG A 53 -8.89 4.37 -10.28
C ARG A 53 -7.55 4.67 -9.60
N PHE A 54 -7.51 5.70 -8.76
CA PHE A 54 -6.33 6.01 -7.94
C PHE A 54 -6.01 4.88 -6.96
N ASN A 55 -7.00 4.34 -6.24
CA ASN A 55 -6.82 3.24 -5.29
C ASN A 55 -6.34 1.97 -5.98
N ILE A 56 -6.83 1.67 -7.20
CA ILE A 56 -6.35 0.54 -8.01
C ILE A 56 -4.88 0.73 -8.37
N PHE A 57 -4.50 1.92 -8.83
CA PHE A 57 -3.10 2.24 -9.11
C PHE A 57 -2.22 2.12 -7.86
N LEU A 58 -2.66 2.70 -6.73
CA LEU A 58 -1.95 2.67 -5.46
C LEU A 58 -1.75 1.23 -4.96
N SER A 59 -2.79 0.41 -4.99
CA SER A 59 -2.73 -0.99 -4.58
C SER A 59 -1.71 -1.78 -5.41
N LYS A 60 -1.71 -1.59 -6.74
CA LYS A 60 -0.73 -2.22 -7.63
C LYS A 60 0.69 -1.72 -7.37
N HIS A 61 0.86 -0.41 -7.13
CA HIS A 61 2.15 0.20 -6.81
C HIS A 61 2.73 -0.33 -5.49
N VAL A 62 1.93 -0.42 -4.43
CA VAL A 62 2.35 -0.99 -3.13
C VAL A 62 2.76 -2.46 -3.27
N GLY A 63 2.01 -3.25 -4.06
CA GLY A 63 2.35 -4.64 -4.35
C GLY A 63 3.69 -4.79 -5.09
N PHE A 64 3.99 -3.88 -6.02
CA PHE A 64 5.29 -3.85 -6.71
C PHE A 64 6.43 -3.42 -5.81
N SER A 65 6.24 -2.37 -4.99
CA SER A 65 7.24 -1.94 -4.02
C SER A 65 7.65 -3.09 -3.08
N SER A 66 6.66 -3.86 -2.61
CA SER A 66 6.88 -5.04 -1.77
C SER A 66 7.74 -6.12 -2.47
N THR A 67 7.67 -6.20 -3.81
CA THR A 67 8.48 -7.14 -4.60
C THR A 67 9.96 -6.75 -4.65
N PHE A 68 10.29 -5.45 -4.58
CA PHE A 68 11.70 -4.98 -4.58
C PHE A 68 12.38 -5.02 -3.21
N ILE A 69 11.60 -5.16 -2.14
CA ILE A 69 12.13 -5.32 -0.78
C ILE A 69 12.78 -6.71 -0.63
N GLU A 70 12.43 -7.68 -1.47
CA GLU A 70 13.07 -8.99 -1.50
C GLU A 70 14.55 -8.88 -1.93
N LEU A 71 15.44 -9.40 -1.08
CA LEU A 71 16.91 -9.25 -1.15
C LEU A 71 17.56 -9.79 -2.44
N ASN A 72 16.82 -10.53 -3.26
CA ASN A 72 17.35 -11.20 -4.45
C ASN A 72 17.70 -10.22 -5.57
N LEU A 73 16.96 -9.11 -5.72
CA LEU A 73 17.18 -8.14 -6.79
C LEU A 73 18.36 -7.18 -6.53
N ARG A 74 18.71 -6.91 -5.26
CA ARG A 74 19.85 -6.06 -4.89
C ARG A 74 21.20 -6.61 -5.34
N ARG A 75 21.28 -7.91 -5.66
CA ARG A 75 22.52 -8.58 -6.11
C ARG A 75 22.67 -8.60 -7.63
N ILE A 76 21.66 -8.18 -8.39
CA ILE A 76 21.66 -8.22 -9.84
C ILE A 76 22.23 -6.91 -10.37
N VAL A 77 23.37 -6.99 -11.05
CA VAL A 77 23.96 -5.83 -11.77
C VAL A 77 23.59 -5.97 -13.24
N VAL A 78 22.90 -4.97 -13.77
CA VAL A 78 22.51 -4.92 -15.18
C VAL A 78 23.62 -4.26 -15.97
N TYR A 79 24.16 -4.97 -16.96
CA TYR A 79 25.10 -4.42 -17.92
C TYR A 79 24.69 -4.83 -19.35
N PRO A 80 24.89 -3.96 -20.35
CA PRO A 80 24.61 -4.32 -21.74
C PRO A 80 25.55 -5.45 -22.18
N LYS A 81 24.98 -6.47 -22.84
CA LYS A 81 25.72 -7.65 -23.30
C LYS A 81 26.76 -7.32 -24.38
N GLU A 82 26.51 -6.28 -25.16
CA GLU A 82 27.37 -5.80 -26.25
C GLU A 82 27.56 -4.29 -26.11
N ILE A 83 28.72 -3.79 -26.54
CA ILE A 83 29.01 -2.35 -26.54
C ILE A 83 28.04 -1.70 -27.54
N PRO A 84 27.18 -0.78 -27.09
CA PRO A 84 26.20 -0.19 -27.98
C PRO A 84 26.85 0.69 -29.06
N PRO A 85 26.22 0.82 -30.23
CA PRO A 85 26.64 1.79 -31.23
C PRO A 85 26.67 3.20 -30.64
N PRO A 86 27.59 4.09 -31.07
CA PRO A 86 27.74 5.43 -30.51
C PRO A 86 26.46 6.29 -30.58
N GLU A 87 25.56 6.02 -31.54
CA GLU A 87 24.26 6.69 -31.67
C GLU A 87 23.22 6.25 -30.61
N GLN A 88 23.44 5.09 -29.98
CA GLN A 88 22.54 4.51 -28.98
C GLN A 88 23.11 4.56 -27.56
N ASP A 89 24.40 4.89 -27.43
CA ASP A 89 25.10 4.94 -26.15
C ASP A 89 24.46 5.95 -25.19
N GLU A 90 24.10 7.14 -25.68
CA GLU A 90 23.38 8.15 -24.88
C GLU A 90 22.01 7.66 -24.41
N LYS A 91 21.27 6.93 -25.25
CA LYS A 91 19.94 6.41 -24.91
C LYS A 91 20.04 5.28 -23.87
N ILE A 92 21.03 4.41 -24.01
CA ILE A 92 21.24 3.29 -23.09
C ILE A 92 21.75 3.79 -21.74
N SER A 93 22.64 4.79 -21.76
CA SER A 93 23.10 5.48 -20.55
C SER A 93 21.95 6.14 -19.81
N PHE A 94 21.00 6.76 -20.53
CA PHE A 94 19.79 7.32 -19.91
C PHE A 94 18.85 6.23 -19.35
N LEU A 95 18.64 5.12 -20.06
CA LEU A 95 17.76 4.03 -19.62
C LEU A 95 18.30 3.25 -18.42
N LEU A 96 19.62 3.10 -18.31
CA LEU A 96 20.29 2.43 -17.20
C LEU A 96 20.67 3.41 -16.07
N ARG A 97 20.33 4.69 -16.19
CA ARG A 97 20.58 5.69 -15.15
C ARG A 97 19.85 5.31 -13.87
N THR A 98 20.61 5.21 -12.79
CA THR A 98 20.08 5.04 -11.42
C THR A 98 20.02 6.36 -10.65
N LYS A 99 20.52 7.46 -11.22
CA LYS A 99 20.42 8.79 -10.60
C LYS A 99 18.95 9.19 -10.50
N ARG A 100 18.54 9.57 -9.28
CA ARG A 100 17.21 10.03 -8.90
C ARG A 100 16.71 11.18 -9.79
N ILE A 101 15.40 11.36 -9.80
CA ILE A 101 14.73 12.48 -10.45
C ILE A 101 15.04 13.75 -9.63
N PRO A 102 15.38 14.89 -10.25
CA PRO A 102 15.79 16.09 -9.53
C PRO A 102 14.78 16.58 -8.49
N GLU A 103 13.48 16.52 -8.81
CA GLU A 103 12.40 16.90 -7.89
C GLU A 103 12.36 16.04 -6.63
N ILE A 104 12.69 14.75 -6.75
CA ILE A 104 12.75 13.83 -5.60
C ILE A 104 14.00 14.10 -4.77
N GLU A 105 15.12 14.40 -5.41
CA GLU A 105 16.39 14.72 -4.74
C GLU A 105 16.25 15.97 -3.86
N GLU A 106 15.65 17.04 -4.40
CA GLU A 106 15.38 18.28 -3.65
C GLU A 106 14.40 18.05 -2.48
N GLU A 107 13.35 17.26 -2.70
CA GLU A 107 12.37 16.94 -1.68
C GLU A 107 12.96 16.10 -0.54
N GLU A 108 13.80 15.10 -0.86
CA GLU A 108 14.51 14.28 0.13
C GLU A 108 15.50 15.11 0.95
N GLU A 109 16.26 16.01 0.30
CA GLU A 109 17.15 16.94 1.00
C GLU A 109 16.37 17.88 1.93
N ARG A 110 15.22 18.39 1.47
CA ARG A 110 14.35 19.23 2.29
C ARG A 110 13.80 18.49 3.50
N ILE A 111 13.29 17.27 3.32
CA ILE A 111 12.79 16.43 4.41
C ILE A 111 13.92 16.15 5.40
N LYS A 112 15.09 15.73 4.91
CA LYS A 112 16.25 15.45 5.75
C LYS A 112 16.63 16.66 6.59
N HIS A 113 16.73 17.83 5.96
CA HIS A 113 17.03 19.08 6.64
C HIS A 113 16.01 19.43 7.73
N ASN A 114 14.71 19.31 7.43
CA ASN A 114 13.66 19.60 8.40
C ASN A 114 13.71 18.64 9.59
N VAL A 115 13.87 17.34 9.34
CA VAL A 115 13.98 16.34 10.43
C VAL A 115 15.23 16.58 11.25
N SER A 116 16.38 16.89 10.64
CA SER A 116 17.61 17.23 11.38
C SER A 116 17.44 18.47 12.27
N ILE A 117 16.59 19.44 11.90
CA ILE A 117 16.27 20.61 12.72
C ILE A 117 15.32 20.23 13.86
N ASP A 118 14.22 19.55 13.56
CA ASP A 118 13.19 19.19 14.54
C ASP A 118 13.76 18.28 15.65
N GLU A 119 14.75 17.45 15.28
CA GLU A 119 15.44 16.54 16.17
C GLU A 119 16.71 17.16 16.81
N ASP A 120 17.01 18.46 16.61
CA ASP A 120 18.22 19.14 17.12
C ASP A 120 19.56 18.50 16.68
N LEU A 121 19.56 17.67 15.64
CA LEU A 121 20.73 16.95 15.09
C LEU A 121 21.52 17.78 14.06
N TYR A 122 20.99 18.94 13.67
CA TYR A 122 21.55 19.76 12.60
C TYR A 122 23.00 20.20 12.88
N GLN A 123 23.34 20.46 14.14
CA GLN A 123 24.68 20.88 14.52
C GLN A 123 25.67 19.70 14.47
N ASP A 124 25.29 18.52 14.94
CA ASP A 124 26.11 17.31 14.83
C ASP A 124 26.30 16.87 13.36
N GLU A 125 25.29 17.03 12.51
CA GLU A 125 25.40 16.77 11.07
C GLU A 125 26.36 17.76 10.39
N LYS A 126 26.24 19.06 10.70
CA LYS A 126 27.14 20.08 10.17
C LYS A 126 28.58 19.87 10.61
N ASP A 127 28.79 19.50 11.88
CA ASP A 127 30.13 19.24 12.43
C ASP A 127 30.75 17.96 11.87
N ALA A 128 29.95 16.95 11.52
CA ALA A 128 30.40 15.75 10.81
C ALA A 128 30.73 16.02 9.33
N ILE A 129 30.00 16.92 8.66
CA ILE A 129 30.28 17.32 7.27
C ILE A 129 31.58 18.13 7.17
N VAL A 130 31.83 19.03 8.13
CA VAL A 130 33.05 19.86 8.16
C VAL A 130 34.29 19.01 8.46
N ASP A 131 34.13 17.92 9.22
CA ASP A 131 35.23 17.01 9.59
C ASP A 131 35.02 15.61 9.01
N MET A 132 34.95 15.53 7.68
CA MET A 132 34.66 14.32 6.89
C MET A 132 35.56 13.11 7.19
N ASN A 133 36.73 13.31 7.82
CA ASN A 133 37.70 12.25 8.09
C ASN A 133 37.56 11.62 9.50
N ASP A 134 36.69 12.14 10.36
CA ASP A 134 36.47 11.60 11.69
C ASP A 134 35.34 10.56 11.68
N GLU A 135 35.72 9.29 11.45
CA GLU A 135 34.80 8.15 11.47
C GLU A 135 34.01 8.05 12.79
N THR A 136 34.56 8.53 13.91
CA THR A 136 33.90 8.44 15.22
C THR A 136 32.70 9.38 15.34
N LYS A 137 32.70 10.51 14.64
CA LYS A 137 31.56 11.44 14.58
C LYS A 137 30.41 10.87 13.76
N TRP A 138 30.73 10.21 12.64
CA TRP A 138 29.74 9.51 11.83
C TRP A 138 29.10 8.35 12.58
N ASP A 139 29.90 7.57 13.30
CA ASP A 139 29.39 6.48 14.15
C ASP A 139 28.49 7.03 15.27
N LYS A 140 28.86 8.15 15.90
CA LYS A 140 28.03 8.79 16.92
C LYS A 140 26.69 9.25 16.36
N LEU A 141 26.70 9.97 15.24
CA LEU A 141 25.49 10.45 14.57
C LEU A 141 24.60 9.28 14.13
N LEU A 142 25.17 8.23 13.56
CA LEU A 142 24.45 7.03 13.15
C LEU A 142 23.78 6.33 14.35
N ASN A 143 24.50 6.20 15.47
CA ASN A 143 23.95 5.60 16.68
C ASN A 143 22.78 6.43 17.24
N GLU A 144 22.85 7.75 17.17
CA GLU A 144 21.78 8.62 17.61
C GLU A 144 20.53 8.51 16.71
N TRP A 145 20.72 8.48 15.39
CA TRP A 145 19.63 8.19 14.44
C TRP A 145 19.01 6.82 14.68
N MET A 146 19.83 5.79 14.92
CA MET A 146 19.33 4.45 15.21
C MET A 146 18.56 4.39 16.53
N LEU A 147 19.00 5.11 17.56
CA LEU A 147 18.29 5.20 18.83
C LEU A 147 16.90 5.81 18.63
N ARG A 148 16.83 7.00 18.00
CA ARG A 148 15.56 7.72 17.75
C ARG A 148 14.64 6.92 16.85
N TYR A 149 15.16 6.29 15.79
CA TYR A 149 14.40 5.38 14.95
C TYR A 149 13.72 4.27 15.77
N ASN A 150 14.47 3.64 16.69
CA ASN A 150 13.92 2.59 17.54
C ASN A 150 12.86 3.13 18.52
N GLU A 151 13.01 4.36 19.02
CA GLU A 151 12.02 5.01 19.88
C GLU A 151 10.71 5.29 19.11
N HIS A 152 10.79 5.91 17.93
CA HIS A 152 9.63 6.13 17.08
C HIS A 152 8.98 4.82 16.64
N ALA A 153 9.77 3.79 16.32
CA ALA A 153 9.24 2.48 15.97
C ALA A 153 8.45 1.87 17.15
N LYS A 154 8.94 1.99 18.39
CA LYS A 154 8.20 1.52 19.57
C LYS A 154 6.90 2.29 19.77
N VAL A 155 6.91 3.61 19.62
CA VAL A 155 5.69 4.44 19.73
C VAL A 155 4.68 4.07 18.66
N ALA A 156 5.12 3.87 17.41
CA ALA A 156 4.25 3.47 16.32
C ALA A 156 3.63 2.07 16.55
N LEU A 157 4.43 1.11 17.03
CA LEU A 157 3.93 -0.22 17.39
C LEU A 157 2.90 -0.17 18.52
N ALA A 158 3.18 0.58 19.58
CA ALA A 158 2.26 0.75 20.71
C ALA A 158 0.96 1.45 20.27
N ALA A 159 1.04 2.45 19.39
CA ALA A 159 -0.13 3.11 18.83
C ALA A 159 -0.95 2.17 17.94
N SER A 160 -0.29 1.31 17.15
CA SER A 160 -0.96 0.27 16.34
C SER A 160 -1.71 -0.70 17.24
N GLU A 161 -1.05 -1.26 18.25
CA GLU A 161 -1.65 -2.20 19.20
C GLU A 161 -2.83 -1.57 19.94
N PHE A 162 -2.69 -0.31 20.38
CA PHE A 162 -3.80 0.43 20.98
C PHE A 162 -4.98 0.58 20.02
N SER A 163 -4.73 0.95 18.76
CA SER A 163 -5.78 1.10 17.74
C SER A 163 -6.46 -0.23 17.41
N GLU A 164 -5.71 -1.33 17.35
CA GLU A 164 -6.24 -2.67 17.12
C GLU A 164 -7.10 -3.16 18.28
N ASN A 165 -6.71 -2.88 19.53
CA ASN A 165 -7.52 -3.19 20.71
C ASN A 165 -8.82 -2.37 20.73
N VAL A 166 -8.76 -1.09 20.38
CA VAL A 166 -9.96 -0.23 20.32
C VAL A 166 -10.90 -0.65 19.18
N ILE A 167 -10.38 -0.98 18.00
CA ILE A 167 -11.19 -1.32 16.82
C ILE A 167 -11.64 -2.79 16.85
N GLY A 168 -10.81 -3.70 17.33
CA GLY A 168 -11.06 -5.14 17.35
C GLY A 168 -12.25 -5.54 18.22
N ASP A 169 -12.55 -4.76 19.25
CA ASP A 169 -13.70 -4.98 20.13
C ASP A 169 -14.98 -4.31 19.60
N ILE A 170 -14.91 -3.47 18.57
CA ILE A 170 -16.09 -2.78 18.02
C ILE A 170 -16.76 -3.67 16.98
N ASN A 171 -17.98 -4.12 17.29
CA ASN A 171 -18.85 -4.72 16.29
C ASN A 171 -19.47 -3.63 15.41
N ILE A 172 -18.75 -3.23 14.34
CA ILE A 172 -19.12 -2.16 13.40
C ILE A 172 -20.46 -2.44 12.67
N LYS A 173 -20.99 -3.66 12.75
CA LYS A 173 -22.27 -4.04 12.11
C LYS A 173 -23.48 -3.87 13.03
N LEU A 174 -23.31 -3.50 14.30
CA LEU A 174 -24.46 -3.13 15.13
C LEU A 174 -25.08 -1.85 14.55
N ARG A 175 -26.36 -1.90 14.22
CA ARG A 175 -27.15 -0.67 14.13
C ARG A 175 -27.19 -0.10 15.55
N LEU A 176 -26.85 1.18 15.69
CA LEU A 176 -27.19 1.94 16.90
C LEU A 176 -28.71 1.89 17.02
N GLU A 177 -29.21 1.16 18.01
CA GLU A 177 -30.55 1.40 18.52
C GLU A 177 -30.48 2.78 19.18
N ASP A 178 -31.33 3.71 18.74
CA ASP A 178 -31.43 5.02 19.38
C ASP A 178 -31.88 4.79 20.83
N ASP A 179 -30.95 4.98 21.78
CA ASP A 179 -31.09 4.76 23.23
C ASP A 179 -32.13 5.69 23.92
N GLU A 180 -33.09 6.26 23.19
CA GLU A 180 -34.21 7.01 23.76
C GLU A 180 -35.59 6.40 23.50
N THR A 181 -35.71 5.36 22.68
CA THR A 181 -36.99 4.67 22.51
C THR A 181 -36.73 3.20 22.19
N ASP A 182 -36.61 2.32 23.19
CA ASP A 182 -37.13 0.94 23.10
C ASP A 182 -36.88 0.11 24.37
N SER A 183 -37.78 0.29 25.34
CA SER A 183 -38.14 -0.81 26.25
C SER A 183 -39.43 -1.49 25.80
N ASN A 184 -39.71 -1.57 24.49
CA ASN A 184 -40.94 -2.19 23.97
C ASN A 184 -40.87 -2.77 22.54
N LEU A 185 -39.69 -3.01 21.96
CA LEU A 185 -39.62 -3.48 20.57
C LEU A 185 -38.59 -4.58 20.31
N THR A 186 -38.51 -5.54 21.23
CA THR A 186 -37.98 -6.86 20.87
C THR A 186 -39.06 -7.91 21.16
N THR A 187 -39.49 -8.60 20.09
CA THR A 187 -40.32 -9.83 20.08
C THR A 187 -41.85 -9.80 19.84
N GLU A 188 -42.45 -8.85 19.10
CA GLU A 188 -43.84 -9.05 18.61
C GLU A 188 -44.15 -8.80 17.11
N GLU A 189 -43.19 -8.45 16.25
CA GLU A 189 -43.46 -8.32 14.80
C GLU A 189 -42.45 -9.05 13.90
N THR A 190 -42.14 -10.31 14.20
CA THR A 190 -41.89 -11.25 13.10
C THR A 190 -43.23 -11.64 12.53
N GLY A 191 -43.62 -10.99 11.43
CA GLY A 191 -44.89 -11.16 10.74
C GLY A 191 -45.34 -12.62 10.68
N SER A 192 -46.37 -12.95 11.46
CA SER A 192 -47.15 -14.16 11.32
C SER A 192 -48.00 -14.06 10.05
N GLN A 193 -47.38 -14.12 8.87
CA GLN A 193 -48.04 -14.52 7.64
C GLN A 193 -47.96 -16.03 7.48
N SER A 194 -48.60 -16.73 8.41
CA SER A 194 -49.08 -18.09 8.23
C SER A 194 -50.54 -18.04 8.62
N ASP A 195 -51.48 -17.90 7.69
CA ASP A 195 -52.23 -19.09 7.30
C ASP A 195 -53.08 -18.98 6.01
N LEU A 196 -52.74 -18.07 5.09
CA LEU A 196 -53.36 -18.04 3.75
C LEU A 196 -52.37 -18.49 2.67
N THR A 197 -52.12 -19.79 2.62
CA THR A 197 -51.48 -20.41 1.46
C THR A 197 -52.43 -20.36 0.26
N LEU A 198 -51.91 -20.06 -0.94
CA LEU A 198 -52.68 -20.00 -2.20
C LEU A 198 -53.52 -21.28 -2.43
N GLU A 199 -53.04 -22.43 -1.97
CA GLU A 199 -53.77 -23.70 -2.01
C GLU A 199 -55.06 -23.71 -1.18
N LYS A 200 -55.08 -23.08 0.01
CA LYS A 200 -56.30 -22.94 0.84
C LYS A 200 -57.32 -22.02 0.16
N VAL A 201 -56.84 -20.96 -0.51
CA VAL A 201 -57.70 -20.04 -1.27
C VAL A 201 -58.30 -20.72 -2.50
N LEU A 202 -57.49 -21.49 -3.23
CA LEU A 202 -57.95 -22.23 -4.42
C LEU A 202 -58.89 -23.39 -4.04
N ALA A 203 -58.61 -24.10 -2.94
CA ALA A 203 -59.51 -25.12 -2.40
C ALA A 203 -60.86 -24.53 -2.00
N PHE A 204 -60.88 -23.39 -1.30
CA PHE A 204 -62.12 -22.69 -0.97
C PHE A 204 -62.92 -22.27 -2.22
N MET A 205 -62.26 -21.70 -3.23
CA MET A 205 -62.94 -21.31 -4.47
C MET A 205 -63.43 -22.51 -5.29
N SER A 206 -62.74 -23.65 -5.21
CA SER A 206 -63.08 -24.85 -5.98
C SER A 206 -64.10 -25.75 -5.29
N SER A 207 -64.14 -25.81 -3.96
CA SER A 207 -64.97 -26.79 -3.22
C SER A 207 -65.77 -26.20 -2.06
N GLY A 208 -65.58 -24.92 -1.70
CA GLY A 208 -66.36 -24.23 -0.67
C GLY A 208 -66.13 -24.71 0.77
N ILE A 209 -65.06 -25.48 1.03
CA ILE A 209 -64.79 -26.04 2.36
C ILE A 209 -63.90 -25.08 3.15
N GLN A 210 -64.36 -24.65 4.32
CA GLN A 210 -63.53 -24.04 5.37
C GLN A 210 -63.26 -25.09 6.44
N ASP A 211 -62.04 -25.63 6.48
CA ASP A 211 -61.61 -26.43 7.63
C ASP A 211 -61.50 -25.50 8.84
N SER A 212 -62.45 -25.65 9.76
CA SER A 212 -62.54 -24.88 10.99
C SER A 212 -62.00 -25.73 12.13
N LYS A 213 -60.76 -25.42 12.56
CA LYS A 213 -60.27 -25.64 13.91
C LYS A 213 -59.30 -24.53 14.29
#